data_AF-A0A7X0HW80-F1
#
_entry.id   AF-A0A7X0HW80-F1
#
_cell.length_a   1.000
_cell.length_b   1.000
_cell.length_c   1.000
_cell.angle_alpha   90.00
_cell.angle_beta   90.00
_cell.angle_gamma   90.00
#
_symmetry.space_group_name_H-M   'P 1'
#
loop_
_entity.id
_entity.type
_entity.pdbx_description
1 polymer ?
#
loop_
_entity_poly.entity_id
_entity_poly.type
_entity_poly.pdbx_seq_one_letter_code
_entity_poly.pdbx_strand_id
1 'polypeptide(L)' 'MISGIEQSLIKARNTAINVIKLHLAGKSVNEISSDLKISQEEVLEILAKFESNDQ' A
#
# COMPACT_ATOMS: atom_id res chain seq x y z
N MET A 1 -6.40 25.29 -2.70
CA MET A 1 -5.85 24.39 -3.72
C MET A 1 -4.85 23.49 -3.04
N ILE A 2 -5.06 22.17 -3.07
CA ILE A 2 -4.10 21.20 -2.53
C ILE A 2 -2.96 21.11 -3.55
N SER A 3 -1.72 21.29 -3.11
CA SER A 3 -0.56 21.25 -4.01
C SER A 3 -0.40 19.87 -4.65
N GLY A 4 0.25 19.78 -5.82
CA GLY A 4 0.48 18.49 -6.48
C GLY A 4 1.25 17.50 -5.62
N ILE A 5 2.15 17.98 -4.77
CA ILE A 5 2.91 17.17 -3.80
C ILE A 5 1.96 16.57 -2.75
N GLU A 6 1.06 17.40 -2.22
CA GLU A 6 0.13 16.97 -1.18
C GLU A 6 -0.89 15.95 -1.72
N GLN A 7 -1.32 16.07 -2.98
CA GLN A 7 -2.12 15.03 -3.65
C GLN A 7 -1.35 13.71 -3.80
N SER A 8 -0.08 13.76 -4.18
CA SER A 8 0.78 12.58 -4.28
C SER A 8 0.96 11.88 -2.93
N LEU A 9 1.16 12.65 -1.85
CA LEU A 9 1.26 12.11 -0.49
C LEU A 9 -0.04 11.46 -0.04
N ILE A 10 -1.19 12.08 -0.31
CA ILE A 10 -2.51 11.51 -0.01
C ILE A 10 -2.70 10.19 -0.77
N LYS A 11 -2.34 10.16 -2.06
CA LYS A 11 -2.45 8.94 -2.88
C LYS A 11 -1.56 7.82 -2.33
N ALA A 12 -0.30 8.11 -2.03
CA ALA A 12 0.63 7.14 -1.47
C ALA A 12 0.14 6.58 -0.13
N ARG A 13 -0.34 7.45 0.76
CA ARG A 13 -0.94 7.04 2.04
C ARG A 13 -2.14 6.10 1.84
N ASN A 14 -3.04 6.46 0.93
CA ASN A 14 -4.23 5.64 0.67
C ASN A 14 -3.86 4.28 0.06
N THR A 15 -2.89 4.23 -0.85
CA THR A 15 -2.36 2.97 -1.38
C THR A 15 -1.81 2.09 -0.26
N ALA A 16 -0.95 2.63 0.60
CA ALA A 16 -0.37 1.87 1.71
C ALA A 16 -1.43 1.32 2.67
N ILE A 17 -2.40 2.14 3.06
CA ILE A 17 -3.51 1.71 3.92
C ILE A 17 -4.32 0.57 3.27
N ASN A 18 -4.59 0.67 1.97
CA ASN A 18 -5.36 -0.35 1.27
C ASN A 18 -4.59 -1.66 1.14
N VAL A 19 -3.28 -1.61 0.87
CA VAL A 19 -2.41 -2.80 0.86
C VAL A 19 -2.49 -3.53 2.20
N ILE A 20 -2.30 -2.80 3.31
CA ILE A 20 -2.33 -3.39 4.66
C ILE A 20 -3.71 -3.98 4.97
N LYS A 21 -4.80 -3.27 4.64
CA LYS A 21 -6.16 -3.78 4.86
C LYS A 21 -6.42 -5.10 4.13
N LEU A 22 -6.01 -5.20 2.86
CA LEU A 22 -6.22 -6.40 2.06
C LEU A 22 -5.33 -7.55 2.56
N HIS A 23 -4.10 -7.24 2.99
CA HIS A 23 -3.21 -8.21 3.60
C HIS A 23 -3.77 -8.78 4.91
N LEU A 24 -4.27 -7.91 5.80
CA LEU A 24 -4.95 -8.33 7.04
C LEU A 24 -6.25 -9.09 6.78
N ALA A 25 -6.89 -8.88 5.64
CA ALA A 25 -8.04 -9.67 5.18
C ALA A 25 -7.64 -11.04 4.59
N GLY A 26 -6.34 -11.38 4.58
CA GLY A 26 -5.82 -12.67 4.12
C GLY A 26 -5.57 -12.77 2.62
N LYS A 27 -5.60 -11.65 1.88
CA LYS A 27 -5.29 -11.66 0.44
C LYS A 27 -3.81 -11.87 0.18
N SER A 28 -3.50 -12.62 -0.87
CA SER A 28 -2.13 -12.79 -1.36
C SER A 28 -1.58 -11.53 -2.04
N VAL A 29 -0.25 -11.41 -2.12
CA VAL A 29 0.44 -10.30 -2.81
C VAL A 29 -0.04 -10.15 -4.26
N ASN A 30 -0.29 -11.27 -4.95
CA ASN A 30 -0.78 -11.27 -6.33
C ASN A 30 -2.18 -10.66 -6.46
N GLU A 31 -3.09 -11.00 -5.55
CA GLU A 31 -4.44 -10.46 -5.53
C GLU A 31 -4.44 -8.97 -5.19
N ILE A 32 -3.63 -8.55 -4.22
CA ILE A 32 -3.49 -7.14 -3.82
C ILE A 32 -2.94 -6.30 -4.98
N SER A 33 -1.90 -6.79 -5.65
CA SER A 33 -1.30 -6.14 -6.82
C SER A 33 -2.33 -5.97 -7.94
N SER A 34 -3.15 -7.00 -8.19
CA SER A 34 -4.20 -6.96 -9.20
C SER A 34 -5.32 -5.96 -8.84
N ASP A 35 -5.81 -5.99 -7.60
CA ASP A 35 -6.89 -5.13 -7.11
C ASP A 35 -6.51 -3.65 -7.12
N LEU A 36 -5.29 -3.34 -6.69
CA LEU A 36 -4.80 -1.97 -6.55
C LEU A 36 -4.07 -1.44 -7.80
N LYS A 37 -3.83 -2.30 -8.80
CA LYS A 37 -3.10 -2.00 -10.04
C LYS A 37 -1.71 -1.41 -9.77
N ILE A 38 -1.00 -1.99 -8.79
CA ILE A 38 0.38 -1.66 -8.44
C ILE A 38 1.27 -2.89 -8.60
N SER A 39 2.59 -2.72 -8.66
CA SER A 39 3.50 -3.86 -8.78
C SER A 39 3.51 -4.72 -7.50
N GLN A 40 3.82 -6.00 -7.65
CA GLN A 40 4.01 -6.88 -6.48
C GLN A 40 5.18 -6.42 -5.61
N GLU A 41 6.21 -5.84 -6.22
CA GLU A 41 7.34 -5.23 -5.51
C GLU A 41 6.90 -4.08 -4.61
N GLU A 42 6.02 -3.20 -5.09
CA GLU A 42 5.45 -2.11 -4.29
C GLU A 42 4.60 -2.64 -3.12
N VAL A 43 3.82 -3.70 -3.34
CA VAL A 43 3.07 -4.38 -2.26
C VAL A 43 4.03 -4.93 -1.20
N LEU A 44 5.08 -5.63 -1.61
CA LEU A 44 6.07 -6.21 -0.70
C LEU A 44 6.81 -5.14 0.10
N GLU A 45 7.22 -4.03 -0.54
CA GLU A 45 7.84 -2.92 0.17
C GLU A 45 6.94 -2.33 1.25
N ILE A 46 5.66 -2.13 0.95
CA ILE A 46 4.70 -1.57 1.89
C ILE A 46 4.52 -2.51 3.09
N LEU A 47 4.41 -3.82 2.85
CA LEU A 47 4.28 -4.82 3.91
C LEU A 47 5.53 -4.90 4.77
N ALA A 48 6.72 -4.91 4.16
CA ALA A 48 7.99 -4.92 4.90
C ALA A 48 8.13 -3.67 5.80
N LYS A 49 7.76 -2.50 5.30
CA LYS A 49 7.74 -1.25 6.09
C LYS A 49 6.69 -1.27 7.20
N PHE A 50 5.56 -1.95 7.01
CA PHE A 50 4.53 -2.08 8.03
C PHE A 50 4.98 -3.01 9.17
N GLU A 51 5.49 -4.19 8.85
CA GLU A 51 5.98 -5.17 9.85
C GLU A 51 7.18 -4.63 10.64
N SER A 52 8.05 -3.85 10.01
CA SER A 52 9.19 -3.22 10.68
C SER A 52 8.80 -2.15 11.72
N ASN A 53 7.56 -1.65 11.68
CA ASN A 53 7.04 -0.69 12.67
C ASN A 53 6.26 -1.36 13.81
N ASP A 54 6.03 -2.67 13.76
CA ASP A 54 5.37 -3.44 14.82
C ASP A 54 6.39 -4.02 15.84
N GLN A 55 7.70 -3.86 15.58
CA GLN A 55 8.81 -4.17 16.49
C GLN A 55 9.22 -2.96 17.34
#